data_AF-X1RCQ8-F1
#
_entry.id   AF-X1RCQ8-F1
#
_cell.length_a   1.000
_cell.length_b   1.000
_cell.length_c   1.000
_cell.angle_alpha   90.00
_cell.angle_beta   90.00
_cell.angle_gamma   90.00
#
_symmetry.space_group_name_H-M   'P 1'
#
loop_
_entity.id
_entity.type
_entity.pdbx_description
1 polymer ?
#
loop_
_entity_poly.entity_id
_entity_poly.type
_entity_poly.pdbx_seq_one_letter_code
_entity_poly.pdbx_strand_id
1 'polypeptide(L)' 'MALEELDLQEKASDHSLNVTTTTQQAVPANKARTGLFVVNISDERIYVQLGRPAIVSTGIPLNAAGGALEINKT' A
#
# COMPACT_ATOMS: atom_id res chain seq x y z
N MET A 1 11.96 -25.67 3.64
CA MET A 1 11.91 -24.99 4.95
C MET A 1 12.19 -23.50 4.81
N ALA A 2 13.43 -23.01 4.66
CA ALA A 2 13.69 -21.55 4.58
C ALA A 2 13.12 -20.85 3.32
N LEU A 3 13.12 -21.53 2.16
CA LEU A 3 12.58 -21.00 0.90
C LEU A 3 11.05 -20.91 0.89
N GLU A 4 10.37 -21.86 1.53
CA GLU A 4 8.90 -21.87 1.62
C GLU A 4 8.39 -20.78 2.57
N GLU A 5 9.12 -20.51 3.65
CA GLU A 5 8.83 -19.41 4.57
C GLU A 5 8.97 -18.05 3.88
N LEU A 6 10.05 -17.85 3.11
CA LEU A 6 10.25 -16.63 2.31
C LEU A 6 9.12 -16.43 1.27
N ASP A 7 8.72 -17.50 0.59
CA ASP A 7 7.65 -17.47 -0.40
C ASP A 7 6.27 -17.18 0.25
N LEU A 8 6.01 -17.73 1.43
CA LEU A 8 4.80 -17.43 2.21
C LEU A 8 4.80 -15.97 2.68
N GLN A 9 5.95 -15.47 3.14
CA GLN A 9 6.10 -14.09 3.60
C GLN A 9 5.91 -13.09 2.45
N GLU A 10 6.39 -13.38 1.24
CA GLU A 10 6.10 -12.55 0.06
C GLU A 10 4.61 -12.54 -0.31
N LYS A 11 3.86 -13.60 -0.02
CA LYS A 11 2.45 -13.74 -0.39
C LYS A 11 1.47 -13.16 0.64
N ALA A 12 1.83 -13.17 1.92
CA ALA A 12 0.86 -12.97 3.01
C ALA A 12 1.27 -11.91 4.05
N SER A 13 2.41 -11.23 3.89
CA SER A 13 2.87 -10.28 4.92
C SER A 13 2.08 -8.98 4.91
N ASP A 14 1.43 -8.68 6.03
CA ASP A 14 0.84 -7.37 6.31
C ASP A 14 1.94 -6.32 6.53
N HIS A 15 1.76 -5.13 5.97
CA HIS A 15 2.72 -4.04 6.06
C HIS A 15 2.06 -2.82 6.70
N SER A 16 2.68 -2.31 7.76
CA SER A 16 2.36 -1.00 8.34
C SER A 16 3.55 -0.08 8.17
N LEU A 17 3.31 1.17 7.78
CA LEU A 17 4.35 2.17 7.67
C LEU A 17 3.81 3.55 8.05
N ASN A 18 4.70 4.40 8.56
CA ASN A 18 4.42 5.81 8.74
C ASN A 18 4.83 6.55 7.47
N VAL A 19 3.97 7.46 7.00
CA VAL A 19 4.33 8.39 5.93
C VAL A 19 5.08 9.56 6.54
N THR A 20 6.39 9.62 6.35
CA THR A 20 7.25 10.65 6.97
C THR A 20 7.74 11.73 6.00
N THR A 21 7.47 11.55 4.71
CA THR A 21 7.83 12.45 3.62
C THR A 21 6.62 12.76 2.76
N THR A 22 6.70 13.83 1.96
CA THR A 22 5.62 14.24 1.03
C THR A 22 5.22 13.13 0.05
N THR A 23 6.16 12.24 -0.28
CA THR A 23 5.97 11.07 -1.12
C THR A 23 6.76 9.91 -0.55
N GLN A 24 6.12 8.75 -0.38
CA GLN A 24 6.77 7.53 0.11
C GLN A 24 6.21 6.29 -0.58
N GLN A 25 7.10 5.35 -0.89
CA GLN A 25 6.67 4.05 -1.39
C GLN A 25 6.09 3.23 -0.23
N ALA A 26 4.77 2.99 -0.28
CA ALA A 26 4.07 2.20 0.73
C ALA A 26 4.25 0.70 0.53
N VAL A 27 4.19 0.24 -0.72
CA VAL A 27 4.19 -1.18 -1.05
C VAL A 27 5.21 -1.47 -2.16
N PRO A 28 6.18 -2.38 -1.95
CA PRO A 28 7.12 -2.77 -2.99
C PRO A 28 6.42 -3.54 -4.12
N ALA A 29 6.99 -3.48 -5.32
CA ALA A 29 6.49 -4.26 -6.46
C ALA A 29 6.63 -5.76 -6.16
N ASN A 30 5.56 -6.53 -6.40
CA ASN A 30 5.54 -7.98 -6.18
C ASN A 30 4.71 -8.65 -7.28
N LYS A 31 5.33 -9.56 -8.04
CA LYS A 31 4.72 -10.29 -9.16
C LYS A 31 3.68 -11.34 -8.71
N ALA A 32 3.75 -11.79 -7.46
CA ALA A 32 2.83 -12.76 -6.88
C ALA A 32 1.57 -12.11 -6.30
N ARG A 33 1.54 -10.77 -6.17
CA ARG A 33 0.42 -10.05 -5.57
C ARG A 33 -0.84 -10.16 -6.45
N THR A 34 -1.90 -10.74 -5.87
CA THR A 34 -3.23 -10.88 -6.51
C THR A 34 -4.23 -9.84 -6.02
N GLY A 35 -3.97 -9.24 -4.85
CA GLY A 35 -4.78 -8.17 -4.28
C GLY A 35 -3.96 -7.26 -3.36
N LEU A 36 -4.49 -6.07 -3.07
CA LEU A 36 -3.94 -5.11 -2.12
C LEU A 36 -5.10 -4.41 -1.41
N PHE A 37 -5.04 -4.37 -0.08
CA PHE A 37 -5.92 -3.55 0.74
C PHE A 37 -5.06 -2.52 1.49
N VAL A 38 -5.36 -1.23 1.28
CA VAL A 38 -4.67 -0.11 1.93
C VAL A 38 -5.66 0.62 2.81
N VAL A 39 -5.30 0.85 4.07
CA VAL A 39 -6.11 1.61 5.03
C VAL A 39 -5.31 2.81 5.51
N ASN A 40 -5.91 3.99 5.44
CA ASN A 40 -5.39 5.20 6.03
C ASN A 40 -5.97 5.40 7.42
N ILE A 41 -5.21 5.03 8.45
CA ILE A 41 -5.57 5.25 9.86
C ILE A 41 -5.04 6.58 10.41
N SER A 42 -4.39 7.42 9.60
CA SER A 42 -3.86 8.71 10.07
C SER A 42 -4.98 9.75 10.21
N ASP A 43 -4.61 10.88 10.78
CA ASP A 43 -5.42 12.09 10.90
C ASP A 43 -5.40 12.97 9.63
N GLU A 44 -4.60 12.60 8.63
CA GLU A 44 -4.45 13.35 7.37
C GLU A 44 -4.99 12.58 6.15
N ARG A 45 -5.42 13.30 5.12
CA ARG A 45 -5.79 12.68 3.83
C ARG A 45 -4.52 12.31 3.05
N ILE A 46 -4.44 11.06 2.58
CA ILE A 46 -3.35 10.55 1.75
C ILE A 46 -3.79 10.45 0.29
N TYR A 47 -2.87 10.68 -0.65
CA TYR A 47 -3.11 10.48 -2.09
C TYR A 47 -2.25 9.34 -2.62
N VAL A 48 -2.89 8.31 -3.17
CA VAL A 48 -2.24 7.10 -3.67
C VAL A 48 -2.06 7.19 -5.19
N GLN A 49 -0.86 6.83 -5.65
CA GLN A 49 -0.55 6.64 -7.06
C GLN A 49 0.14 5.30 -7.29
N LEU A 50 -0.21 4.64 -8.39
CA LEU A 50 0.29 3.31 -8.74
C LEU A 50 1.45 3.45 -9.74
N GLY A 51 2.60 2.86 -9.41
CA GLY A 51 3.76 2.82 -10.30
C GLY A 51 4.48 4.15 -10.54
N ARG A 52 4.15 5.21 -9.79
CA ARG A 52 4.77 6.53 -9.90
C ARG A 52 4.75 7.29 -8.56
N PRO A 53 5.59 8.33 -8.39
CA PRO A 53 5.60 9.14 -7.18
C PRO A 53 4.21 9.74 -6.89
N ALA A 54 3.80 9.70 -5.62
CA ALA A 54 2.59 10.36 -5.16
C ALA A 54 2.75 11.89 -5.20
N ILE A 55 1.68 12.58 -5.58
CA ILE A 55 1.61 14.05 -5.65
C ILE A 55 0.34 14.49 -4.90
N VAL A 56 0.46 15.53 -4.08
CA VAL A 56 -0.66 16.12 -3.33
C VAL A 56 -1.81 16.46 -4.30
N SER A 57 -3.03 16.14 -3.88
CA SER A 57 -4.26 16.41 -4.64
C SER A 57 -4.34 15.70 -6.00
N THR A 58 -3.57 14.62 -6.22
CA THR A 58 -3.58 13.84 -7.47
C THR A 58 -3.64 12.33 -7.19
N GLY A 59 -4.50 11.62 -7.93
CA GLY A 59 -4.65 10.15 -7.80
C GLY A 59 -5.87 9.78 -6.96
N ILE A 60 -5.74 8.70 -6.19
CA ILE A 60 -6.84 8.17 -5.37
C ILE A 60 -6.72 8.73 -3.94
N PRO A 61 -7.69 9.54 -3.47
CA PRO A 61 -7.66 10.04 -2.10
C PRO A 61 -8.12 8.97 -1.11
N LEU A 62 -7.33 8.74 -0.05
CA LEU A 62 -7.74 8.02 1.14
C LEU A 62 -8.02 9.02 2.25
N ASN A 63 -9.29 9.13 2.66
CA ASN A 63 -9.66 10.01 3.76
C ASN A 63 -8.95 9.61 5.05
N ALA A 64 -8.71 10.59 5.91
CA ALA A 64 -8.26 10.38 7.28
C ALA A 64 -9.26 9.48 8.04
N ALA A 65 -8.78 8.86 9.12
CA ALA A 65 -9.59 8.07 10.05
C ALA A 65 -10.35 6.88 9.41
N GLY A 66 -9.65 6.09 8.60
CA GLY A 66 -10.13 4.80 8.10
C GLY A 66 -10.51 4.76 6.62
N GLY A 67 -10.12 5.75 5.82
CA GLY A 67 -10.29 5.67 4.37
C GLY A 67 -9.51 4.49 3.79
N ALA A 68 -10.13 3.71 2.92
CA ALA A 68 -9.52 2.49 2.39
C ALA A 68 -9.59 2.40 0.86
N LEU A 69 -8.63 1.66 0.29
CA LEU A 69 -8.58 1.30 -1.12
C LEU A 69 -8.27 -0.18 -1.25
N GLU A 70 -9.06 -0.83 -2.09
CA GLU A 70 -8.86 -2.21 -2.49
C GLU A 70 -8.52 -2.27 -3.98
N ILE A 71 -7.50 -3.06 -4.33
CA ILE A 71 -7.11 -3.34 -5.71
C ILE A 71 -7.05 -4.85 -5.86
N ASN A 72 -7.81 -5.39 -6.80
CA ASN A 72 -7.83 -6.82 -7.11
C ASN A 72 -7.39 -7.06 -8.55
N LYS A 73 -6.85 -8.26 -8.82
CA LYS A 73 -6.43 -8.69 -10.16
C LYS A 73 -7.62 -9.06 -11.08
N THR A 74 -8.85 -9.01 -10.58
CA THR A 74 -10.09 -9.37 -11.29
C THR A 74 -10.96 -8.16 -11.55
#